data_AF-A0A5C8VBM6-F1
#
_entry.id   AF-A0A5C8VBM6-F1
#
_cell.length_a   1.000
_cell.length_b   1.000
_cell.length_c   1.000
_cell.angle_alpha   90.00
_cell.angle_beta   90.00
_cell.angle_gamma   90.00
#
_symmetry.space_group_name_H-M   'P 1'
#
loop_
_entity.id
_entity.type
_entity.pdbx_description
1 polymer ?
#
loop_
_entity_poly.entity_id
_entity_poly.type
_entity_poly.pdbx_seq_one_letter_code
_entity_poly.pdbx_strand_id
1 'polypeptide(L)'
;MDVLDRDSEARFEMAFPRAIVAQKARGREETINEHLVKLLAFDVAPETRAVWRKELVRHFRFLAALRVKPGASLVPARDWWTWLYADPFENNETGYTAGLIGLNADDFPRNGRAVEAIAEEIRHFHAGMVQRLARGQAGVDLIPA
;
A
#
# COMPACT_ATOMS: atom_id res chain seq x y z
N MET A 1 4.83 -28.35 -33.05
CA MET A 1 3.49 -27.77 -32.86
C MET A 1 3.23 -27.89 -31.37
N ASP A 2 3.99 -27.20 -30.50
CA ASP A 2 4.13 -25.74 -30.32
C ASP A 2 2.78 -25.02 -30.26
N VAL A 3 2.68 -24.08 -29.31
CA VAL A 3 1.48 -23.40 -28.79
C VAL A 3 0.76 -24.13 -27.64
N LEU A 4 1.47 -24.30 -26.52
CA LEU A 4 0.84 -24.06 -25.21
C LEU A 4 1.28 -22.67 -24.76
N ASP A 5 0.39 -21.76 -25.11
CA ASP A 5 0.27 -20.37 -24.75
C ASP A 5 0.91 -20.00 -23.40
N ARG A 6 1.97 -19.17 -23.48
CA ARG A 6 2.66 -18.58 -22.33
C ARG A 6 1.86 -17.41 -21.70
N ASP A 7 0.63 -17.14 -22.13
CA ASP A 7 -0.20 -16.02 -21.65
C ASP A 7 -1.19 -16.34 -20.51
N SER A 8 -1.02 -17.48 -19.81
CA SER A 8 -1.92 -17.87 -18.72
C SER A 8 -1.28 -17.93 -17.33
N GLU A 9 -0.36 -17.01 -17.00
CA GLU A 9 -0.40 -16.48 -15.64
C GLU A 9 -1.64 -15.60 -15.54
N ALA A 10 -2.80 -16.22 -15.32
CA ALA A 10 -4.05 -15.52 -15.10
C ALA A 10 -3.81 -14.46 -14.02
N ARG A 11 -3.67 -13.20 -14.43
CA ARG A 11 -3.65 -12.08 -13.49
C ARG A 11 -4.94 -12.19 -12.71
N PHE A 12 -4.82 -12.51 -11.43
CA PHE A 12 -5.96 -12.62 -10.54
C PHE A 12 -6.65 -11.26 -10.54
N GLU A 13 -7.82 -11.16 -11.16
CA GLU A 13 -8.61 -9.94 -11.27
C GLU A 13 -9.96 -10.14 -10.59
N MET A 14 -10.41 -9.12 -9.86
CA MET A 14 -11.67 -9.18 -9.12
C MET A 14 -12.49 -7.92 -9.40
N ALA A 15 -13.60 -8.08 -10.10
CA ALA A 15 -14.50 -6.97 -10.43
C ALA A 15 -15.65 -6.86 -9.42
N PHE A 16 -15.80 -5.68 -8.82
CA PHE A 16 -16.87 -5.37 -7.87
C PHE A 16 -17.54 -4.02 -8.21
N PRO A 17 -18.73 -3.74 -7.67
CA PRO A 17 -19.26 -2.37 -7.67
C PRO A 17 -18.25 -1.40 -7.05
N ARG A 18 -18.17 -0.17 -7.58
CA ARG A 18 -17.21 0.84 -7.13
C ARG A 18 -17.20 1.05 -5.61
N ALA A 19 -18.38 1.09 -4.98
CA ALA A 19 -18.50 1.25 -3.53
C ALA A 19 -17.80 0.12 -2.75
N ILE A 20 -17.90 -1.12 -3.25
CA ILE A 20 -17.25 -2.29 -2.65
C ILE A 20 -15.73 -2.24 -2.88
N VAL A 21 -15.28 -1.78 -4.05
CA VAL A 21 -13.85 -1.56 -4.30
C VAL A 21 -13.28 -0.53 -3.33
N ALA A 22 -13.97 0.60 -3.16
CA ALA A 22 -13.59 1.66 -2.22
C ALA A 22 -13.55 1.14 -0.78
N GLN A 23 -14.56 0.37 -0.35
CA GLN A 23 -14.57 -0.25 0.99
C GLN A 23 -13.39 -1.21 1.18
N LYS A 24 -13.06 -2.03 0.17
CA LYS A 24 -11.92 -2.95 0.23
C LYS A 24 -10.57 -2.22 0.27
N ALA A 25 -10.47 -1.06 -0.38
CA ALA A 25 -9.30 -0.18 -0.33
C ALA A 25 -9.14 0.44 1.06
N ARG A 26 -10.22 1.03 1.59
CA ARG A 26 -10.32 1.61 2.94
C ARG A 26 -10.42 0.60 4.09
N GLY A 27 -10.26 -0.69 3.83
CA GLY A 27 -10.14 -1.70 4.88
C GLY A 27 -8.70 -2.21 4.99
N ARG A 28 -7.74 -1.43 4.46
CA ARG A 28 -6.34 -1.84 4.22
C ARG A 28 -5.36 -0.70 4.42
N GLU A 29 -5.82 0.54 4.33
CA GLU A 29 -5.02 1.74 4.50
C GLU A 29 -4.28 1.73 5.84
N GLU A 30 -4.94 1.41 6.95
CA GLU A 30 -4.32 1.40 8.28
C GLU A 30 -3.19 0.38 8.33
N THR A 31 -3.45 -0.88 7.93
CA THR A 31 -2.44 -1.94 7.88
C THR A 31 -1.27 -1.58 6.94
N ILE A 32 -1.56 -0.97 5.79
CA ILE A 32 -0.51 -0.52 4.85
C ILE A 32 0.35 0.55 5.51
N ASN A 33 -0.27 1.58 6.09
CA ASN A 33 0.43 2.69 6.72
C ASN A 33 1.24 2.22 7.94
N GLU A 34 0.70 1.30 8.73
CA GLU A 34 1.39 0.68 9.86
C GLU A 34 2.66 -0.04 9.40
N HIS A 35 2.59 -0.86 8.35
CA HIS A 35 3.80 -1.52 7.83
C HIS A 35 4.79 -0.54 7.20
N LEU A 36 4.33 0.53 6.53
CA LEU A 36 5.23 1.57 6.01
C LEU A 36 5.97 2.26 7.17
N VAL A 37 5.27 2.63 8.24
CA VAL A 37 5.88 3.21 9.44
C VAL A 37 6.86 2.24 10.07
N LYS A 38 6.49 0.97 10.22
CA LYS A 38 7.37 -0.09 10.73
C LYS A 38 8.70 -0.15 9.95
N LEU A 39 8.62 -0.15 8.62
CA LEU A 39 9.80 -0.17 7.76
C LEU A 39 10.64 1.11 7.82
N LEU A 40 10.02 2.27 8.01
CA LEU A 40 10.69 3.56 7.93
C LEU A 40 11.22 4.06 9.28
N ALA A 41 10.60 3.67 10.39
CA ALA A 41 10.83 4.25 11.70
C ALA A 41 11.64 3.37 12.66
N PHE A 42 11.78 2.07 12.39
CA PHE A 42 12.33 1.14 13.37
C PHE A 42 13.54 0.37 12.86
N ASP A 43 14.49 0.16 13.77
CA ASP A 43 15.67 -0.68 13.56
C ASP A 43 15.32 -2.10 13.97
N VAL A 44 15.11 -2.96 12.98
CA VAL A 44 14.78 -4.38 13.20
C VAL A 44 15.71 -5.28 12.41
N ALA A 45 15.78 -6.54 12.85
CA ALA A 45 16.51 -7.58 12.14
C ALA A 45 16.00 -7.73 10.69
N PRO A 46 16.88 -8.06 9.72
CA PRO A 46 16.50 -8.23 8.32
C PRO A 46 15.34 -9.21 8.09
N GLU A 47 15.24 -10.25 8.91
CA GLU A 47 14.19 -11.26 8.84
C GLU A 47 12.82 -10.67 9.17
N THR A 48 12.72 -9.88 10.25
CA THR A 48 11.51 -9.15 10.63
C THR A 48 11.11 -8.16 9.55
N ARG A 49 12.09 -7.42 9.01
CA ARG A 49 11.89 -6.49 7.90
C ARG A 49 11.32 -7.19 6.67
N ALA A 50 11.85 -8.36 6.33
CA ALA A 50 11.39 -9.16 5.19
C ALA A 50 9.94 -9.64 5.35
N VAL A 51 9.51 -9.97 6.58
CA VAL A 51 8.11 -10.33 6.88
C VAL A 51 7.17 -9.15 6.59
N TRP A 52 7.46 -7.96 7.11
CA TRP A 52 6.62 -6.78 6.88
C TRP A 52 6.55 -6.40 5.40
N ARG A 53 7.68 -6.49 4.68
CA ARG A 53 7.72 -6.30 3.23
C ARG A 53 6.82 -7.30 2.52
N LYS A 54 6.87 -8.58 2.89
CA LYS A 54 6.03 -9.64 2.31
C LYS A 54 4.54 -9.40 2.56
N GLU A 55 4.18 -8.85 3.71
CA GLU A 55 2.79 -8.49 4.04
C GLU A 55 2.31 -7.32 3.18
N LEU A 56 3.08 -6.24 3.06
CA LEU A 56 2.78 -5.14 2.13
C LEU A 56 2.61 -5.61 0.69
N VAL A 57 3.51 -6.48 0.21
CA VAL A 57 3.41 -7.07 -1.15
C VAL A 57 2.06 -7.77 -1.34
N ARG A 58 1.55 -8.49 -0.34
CA ARG A 58 0.24 -9.16 -0.43
C ARG A 58 -0.90 -8.15 -0.54
N HIS A 59 -0.87 -7.10 0.28
CA HIS A 59 -1.88 -6.03 0.21
C HIS A 59 -1.89 -5.34 -1.15
N PHE A 60 -0.71 -5.02 -1.70
CA PHE A 60 -0.64 -4.32 -2.99
C PHE A 60 -1.02 -5.20 -4.16
N ARG A 61 -0.66 -6.48 -4.15
CA ARG A 61 -1.14 -7.44 -5.15
C ARG A 61 -2.66 -7.55 -5.13
N PHE A 62 -3.25 -7.57 -3.93
CA PHE A 62 -4.70 -7.56 -3.78
C PHE A 62 -5.33 -6.27 -4.34
N LEU A 63 -4.77 -5.10 -4.01
CA LEU A 63 -5.30 -3.82 -4.52
C LEU A 63 -5.16 -3.72 -6.06
N ALA A 64 -4.03 -4.15 -6.61
CA ALA A 64 -3.76 -4.16 -8.05
C ALA A 64 -4.69 -5.11 -8.83
N ALA A 65 -5.25 -6.12 -8.16
CA ALA A 65 -6.24 -7.04 -8.72
C ALA A 65 -7.66 -6.45 -8.79
N LEU A 66 -7.95 -5.37 -8.07
CA LEU A 66 -9.30 -4.82 -8.01
C LEU A 66 -9.69 -4.15 -9.34
N ARG A 67 -10.93 -4.40 -9.76
CA ARG A 67 -11.58 -3.82 -10.93
C ARG A 67 -12.97 -3.31 -10.57
N VAL A 68 -13.45 -2.31 -11.29
CA VAL A 68 -14.77 -1.69 -11.08
C VAL A 68 -15.75 -2.18 -12.14
N LYS A 69 -16.96 -2.56 -11.71
CA LYS A 69 -18.10 -2.85 -12.59
C LYS A 69 -18.82 -1.57 -13.02
N PRO A 70 -19.48 -1.57 -14.20
CA PRO A 70 -19.44 -2.61 -15.24
C PRO A 70 -18.11 -2.61 -16.02
N GLY A 71 -17.80 -3.69 -16.73
CA GLY A 71 -16.66 -3.76 -17.66
C GLY A 71 -15.30 -4.11 -17.05
N ALA A 72 -15.23 -4.35 -15.73
CA ALA A 72 -13.98 -4.68 -15.04
C ALA A 72 -12.87 -3.65 -15.30
N SER A 73 -13.21 -2.36 -15.23
CA SER A 73 -12.28 -1.26 -15.48
C SER A 73 -11.29 -1.09 -14.32
N LEU A 74 -10.09 -0.60 -14.64
CA LEU A 74 -9.12 -0.15 -13.64
C LEU A 74 -9.66 1.04 -12.84
N VAL A 75 -9.25 1.12 -11.58
CA VAL A 75 -9.55 2.24 -10.70
C VAL A 75 -8.63 3.42 -11.04
N PRO A 76 -9.15 4.64 -11.29
CA PRO A 76 -8.33 5.82 -11.52
C PRO A 76 -7.39 6.17 -10.36
N ALA A 77 -6.22 6.72 -10.67
CA ALA A 77 -5.23 7.14 -9.65
C ALA A 77 -5.81 8.12 -8.62
N ARG A 78 -6.71 9.03 -9.05
CA ARG A 78 -7.41 9.96 -8.16
C ARG A 78 -8.17 9.24 -7.06
N ASP A 79 -8.83 8.14 -7.40
CA ASP A 79 -9.66 7.41 -6.45
C ASP A 79 -8.82 6.59 -5.48
N TRP A 80 -7.75 5.97 -5.98
CA TRP A 80 -6.76 5.34 -5.11
C TRP A 80 -6.16 6.34 -4.13
N TRP A 81 -5.80 7.53 -4.59
CA TRP A 81 -5.30 8.61 -3.74
C TRP A 81 -6.31 9.00 -2.66
N THR A 82 -7.56 9.20 -3.04
CA THR A 82 -8.62 9.51 -2.08
C THR A 82 -8.76 8.41 -1.03
N TRP A 83 -8.88 7.15 -1.43
CA TRP A 83 -9.20 6.06 -0.50
C TRP A 83 -8.03 5.61 0.38
N LEU A 84 -6.79 5.67 -0.12
CA LEU A 84 -5.62 5.13 0.57
C LEU A 84 -4.79 6.21 1.26
N TYR A 85 -4.96 7.48 0.89
CA TYR A 85 -4.14 8.58 1.40
C TYR A 85 -4.93 9.81 1.85
N ALA A 86 -5.72 10.44 0.98
CA ALA A 86 -6.35 11.71 1.34
C ALA A 86 -7.40 11.57 2.47
N ASP A 87 -8.30 10.58 2.36
CA ASP A 87 -9.31 10.32 3.39
C ASP A 87 -8.66 9.86 4.72
N PRO A 88 -7.68 8.93 4.74
CA PRO A 88 -7.13 8.44 6.00
C PRO A 88 -6.25 9.44 6.75
N PHE A 89 -5.52 10.29 6.02
CA PHE A 89 -4.61 11.25 6.64
C PHE A 89 -5.27 12.59 7.00
N GLU A 90 -6.33 13.01 6.29
CA GLU A 90 -7.07 14.27 6.53
C GLU A 90 -6.19 15.52 6.69
N ASN A 91 -5.06 15.61 5.97
CA ASN A 91 -4.03 16.67 6.10
C ASN A 91 -3.31 16.71 7.47
N ASN A 92 -3.29 15.58 8.19
CA ASN A 92 -2.59 15.38 9.44
C ASN A 92 -1.50 14.30 9.30
N GLU A 93 -0.70 14.39 8.24
CA GLU A 93 0.38 13.45 7.93
C GLU A 93 1.30 13.17 9.11
N THR A 94 1.82 14.24 9.73
CA THR A 94 2.75 14.13 10.85
C THR A 94 2.09 13.52 12.07
N GLY A 95 0.87 13.93 12.43
CA GLY A 95 0.17 13.41 13.60
C GLY A 95 -0.25 11.96 13.45
N TYR A 96 -0.76 11.58 12.28
CA TYR A 96 -1.11 10.19 11.97
C TYR A 96 0.14 9.29 12.01
N THR A 97 1.25 9.75 11.41
CA THR A 97 2.53 9.04 11.45
C THR A 97 3.07 8.91 12.87
N ALA A 98 3.00 9.98 13.68
CA ALA A 98 3.41 9.95 15.08
C ALA A 98 2.59 8.94 15.90
N GLY A 99 1.28 8.87 15.67
CA GLY A 99 0.39 7.91 16.32
C GLY A 99 0.79 6.47 16.01
N LEU A 100 1.00 6.14 14.73
CA LEU A 100 1.45 4.80 14.32
C LEU A 100 2.83 4.43 14.87
N ILE A 101 3.75 5.41 14.96
CA ILE A 101 5.04 5.21 15.62
C ILE A 101 4.83 4.89 17.10
N GLY A 102 3.98 5.66 17.79
CA GLY A 102 3.68 5.46 19.21
C GLY A 102 3.12 4.06 19.51
N LEU A 103 2.23 3.55 18.65
CA LEU A 103 1.64 2.21 18.77
C LEU A 103 2.67 1.07 18.68
N ASN A 104 3.83 1.33 18.09
CA ASN A 104 4.87 0.32 17.84
C ASN A 104 6.16 0.57 18.65
N ALA A 105 6.20 1.65 19.45
CA ALA A 105 7.41 2.11 20.13
C ALA A 105 7.91 1.17 21.23
N ASP A 106 7.00 0.42 21.85
CA ASP A 106 7.34 -0.55 22.89
C ASP A 106 7.86 -1.87 22.30
N ASP A 107 7.50 -2.19 21.06
CA ASP A 107 7.85 -3.45 20.41
C ASP A 107 9.19 -3.38 19.66
N PHE A 108 9.58 -2.19 19.16
CA PHE A 108 10.75 -2.03 18.30
C PHE A 108 11.55 -0.75 18.62
N PRO A 109 12.90 -0.78 18.55
CA PRO A 109 13.71 0.40 18.79
C PRO A 109 13.63 1.38 17.61
N ARG A 110 13.49 2.68 17.91
CA ARG A 110 13.44 3.75 16.90
C ARG A 110 14.81 4.02 16.27
N ASN A 111 14.82 4.24 14.96
CA ASN A 111 16.02 4.59 14.19
C ASN A 111 16.39 6.09 14.24
N GLY A 112 15.74 6.88 15.09
CA GLY A 112 16.03 8.31 15.27
C GLY A 112 15.57 9.24 14.14
N ARG A 113 14.99 8.74 13.04
CA ARG A 113 14.47 9.60 11.95
C ARG A 113 13.33 10.48 12.43
N ALA A 114 13.34 11.75 12.02
CA ALA A 114 12.27 12.71 12.32
C ALA A 114 10.91 12.24 11.77
N VAL A 115 9.83 12.51 12.51
CA VAL A 115 8.48 12.05 12.15
C VAL A 115 8.02 12.68 10.84
N GLU A 116 8.32 13.96 10.65
CA GLU A 116 7.99 14.73 9.44
C GLU A 116 8.66 14.14 8.20
N ALA A 117 9.91 13.70 8.33
CA ALA A 117 10.65 13.07 7.24
C ALA A 117 10.05 11.69 6.86
N ILE A 118 9.57 10.93 7.86
CA ILE A 118 8.88 9.66 7.63
C ILE A 118 7.52 9.92 6.96
N ALA A 119 6.76 10.89 7.45
CA ALA A 119 5.46 11.26 6.92
C ALA A 119 5.55 11.71 5.44
N GLU A 120 6.56 12.52 5.12
CA GLU A 120 6.82 12.95 3.74
C GLU A 120 7.21 11.77 2.84
N GLU A 121 8.00 10.82 3.34
CA GLU A 121 8.34 9.61 2.57
C GLU A 121 7.11 8.71 2.34
N ILE A 122 6.22 8.59 3.32
CA ILE A 122 4.94 7.88 3.16
C ILE A 122 4.07 8.57 2.10
N ARG A 123 4.00 9.90 2.09
CA ARG A 123 3.32 10.66 1.04
C ARG A 123 3.88 10.37 -0.35
N HIS A 124 5.21 10.43 -0.50
CA HIS A 124 5.88 10.11 -1.76
C HIS A 124 5.60 8.67 -2.20
N PHE A 125 5.65 7.73 -1.25
CA PHE A 125 5.32 6.34 -1.50
C PHE A 125 3.90 6.19 -2.05
N HIS A 126 2.90 6.80 -1.40
CA HIS A 126 1.51 6.77 -1.86
C HIS A 126 1.36 7.40 -3.25
N ALA A 127 2.00 8.54 -3.51
CA ALA A 127 1.97 9.19 -4.82
C ALA A 127 2.48 8.27 -5.94
N GLY A 128 3.55 7.50 -5.69
CA GLY A 128 4.04 6.48 -6.63
C GLY A 128 3.10 5.28 -6.74
N MET A 129 2.63 4.76 -5.60
CA MET A 129 1.79 3.56 -5.52
C MET A 129 0.49 3.73 -6.30
N VAL A 130 -0.22 4.85 -6.13
CA VAL A 130 -1.52 5.07 -6.80
C VAL A 130 -1.38 5.11 -8.33
N GLN A 131 -0.23 5.56 -8.84
CA GLN A 131 0.08 5.55 -10.27
C GLN A 131 0.34 4.13 -10.81
N ARG A 132 0.88 3.24 -9.98
CA ARG A 132 1.04 1.81 -10.30
C ARG A 132 -0.30 1.10 -10.27
N LEU A 133 -1.08 1.29 -9.21
CA LEU A 133 -2.39 0.67 -9.03
C LEU A 133 -3.37 1.07 -10.14
N ALA A 134 -3.33 2.33 -10.60
CA ALA A 134 -4.14 2.79 -11.73
C ALA A 134 -3.84 2.07 -13.06
N ARG A 135 -2.70 1.38 -13.15
CA ARG A 135 -2.28 0.53 -14.28
C ARG A 135 -2.43 -0.97 -13.98
N GLY A 136 -3.06 -1.33 -12.87
CA GLY A 136 -3.18 -2.71 -12.42
C GLY A 136 -1.86 -3.32 -11.94
N GLN A 137 -0.89 -2.49 -11.57
CA GLN A 137 0.43 -2.91 -11.10
C GLN A 137 0.53 -2.73 -9.59
N ALA A 138 1.10 -3.70 -8.88
CA ALA A 138 1.24 -3.65 -7.42
C ALA A 138 2.29 -2.65 -6.93
N GLY A 139 3.27 -2.26 -7.76
CA GLY A 139 4.30 -1.29 -7.34
C GLY A 139 5.20 -1.79 -6.21
N VAL A 140 5.48 -3.10 -6.15
CA VAL A 140 6.30 -3.71 -5.09
C VAL A 140 7.73 -3.17 -5.05
N ASP A 141 8.20 -2.64 -6.17
CA ASP A 141 9.48 -1.93 -6.32
C ASP A 141 9.56 -0.65 -5.48
N LEU A 142 8.42 -0.07 -5.09
CA LEU A 142 8.36 1.15 -4.28
C LEU A 142 8.53 0.87 -2.79
N ILE A 143 8.39 -0.38 -2.32
CA ILE A 143 8.41 -0.70 -0.88
C ILE A 143 9.80 -0.39 -0.31
N PRO A 144 9.91 0.43 0.76
CA PRO A 144 11.19 0.80 1.37
C PRO A 144 12.04 -0.43 1.70
N ALA A 145 13.28 -0.44 1.17
CA ALA A 145 14.24 -1.55 1.27
C ALA A 145 14.39 -2.02 2.71
#